data_AF-A0A840TLC8-F1
#
_entry.id   AF-A0A840TLC8-F1
#
_cell.length_a   1.000
_cell.length_b   1.000
_cell.length_c   1.000
_cell.angle_alpha   90.00
_cell.angle_beta   90.00
_cell.angle_gamma   90.00
#
_symmetry.space_group_name_H-M   'P 1'
#
loop_
_entity.id
_entity.type
_entity.pdbx_description
1 polymer ?
#
loop_
_entity_poly.entity_id
_entity_poly.type
_entity_poly.pdbx_seq_one_letter_code
_entity_poly.pdbx_strand_id
1 'polypeptide(L)'
;MDKRFTEIIQLIRQSRINAFRTVNAELINLYWNIGEYITNKIEQSEWGDSVVTELAKYIQTAEPGMKGFSDKNIWRMKQFFETYKDFPKLSTLLREISWSHNLAIFSRCKKVEEDGLHLAGT
;
A
#
# COMPACT_ATOMS: atom_id res chain seq x y z
N MET A 1 -38.25 -12.14 -11.35
CA MET A 1 -36.83 -12.53 -11.23
C MET A 1 -36.81 -13.90 -10.58
N ASP A 2 -36.25 -14.91 -11.25
CA ASP A 2 -36.37 -16.31 -10.84
C ASP A 2 -35.57 -16.57 -9.54
N LYS A 3 -36.29 -16.71 -8.42
CA LYS A 3 -35.69 -16.90 -7.08
C LYS A 3 -34.85 -18.18 -7.00
N ARG A 4 -35.07 -19.16 -7.88
CA ARG A 4 -34.40 -20.47 -7.89
C ARG A 4 -32.87 -20.39 -8.02
N PHE A 5 -32.34 -19.36 -8.69
CA PHE A 5 -30.90 -19.22 -8.92
C PHE A 5 -30.26 -18.12 -8.08
N THR A 6 -31.04 -17.42 -7.24
CA THR A 6 -30.54 -16.29 -6.46
C THR A 6 -29.44 -16.74 -5.47
N GLU A 7 -29.63 -17.90 -4.84
CA GLU A 7 -28.66 -18.48 -3.92
C GLU A 7 -27.33 -18.81 -4.62
N ILE A 8 -27.38 -19.37 -5.83
CA ILE A 8 -26.18 -19.66 -6.64
C ILE A 8 -25.43 -18.37 -6.98
N ILE A 9 -26.13 -17.31 -7.38
CA ILE A 9 -25.50 -16.00 -7.65
C ILE A 9 -24.89 -15.41 -6.37
N GLN A 10 -25.51 -15.59 -5.20
CA GLN A 10 -24.94 -15.17 -3.92
C GLN A 10 -23.67 -15.94 -3.58
N LEU A 11 -23.64 -17.27 -3.75
CA LEU A 11 -22.45 -18.09 -3.56
C LEU A 11 -21.29 -17.65 -4.48
N ILE A 12 -21.57 -17.41 -5.77
CA ILE A 12 -20.58 -16.90 -6.73
C ILE A 12 -20.02 -15.55 -6.27
N ARG A 13 -20.90 -14.61 -5.88
CA ARG A 13 -20.48 -13.29 -5.41
C ARG A 13 -19.64 -13.38 -4.14
N GLN A 14 -20.04 -14.22 -3.19
CA GLN A 14 -19.31 -14.40 -1.94
C GLN A 14 -17.91 -14.98 -2.18
N SER A 15 -17.80 -16.01 -3.04
CA SER A 15 -16.50 -16.58 -3.41
C SER A 15 -15.59 -15.57 -4.07
N ARG A 16 -16.12 -14.72 -4.96
CA ARG A 16 -15.35 -13.63 -5.58
C ARG A 16 -14.89 -12.60 -4.55
N ILE A 17 -15.77 -12.19 -3.64
CA ILE A 17 -15.41 -11.25 -2.56
C ILE A 17 -14.29 -11.82 -1.70
N ASN A 18 -14.39 -13.10 -1.31
CA ASN A 18 -13.36 -13.75 -0.52
C ASN A 18 -12.01 -13.78 -1.25
N ALA A 19 -12.00 -14.15 -2.54
CA ALA A 19 -10.78 -14.13 -3.35
C ALA A 19 -10.18 -12.71 -3.43
N PHE A 20 -10.99 -11.69 -3.67
CA PHE A 20 -10.52 -10.30 -3.70
C PHE A 20 -9.95 -9.84 -2.35
N ARG A 21 -10.54 -10.25 -1.22
CA ARG A 21 -10.02 -9.94 0.11
C ARG A 21 -8.66 -10.56 0.35
N THR A 22 -8.49 -11.85 0.02
CA THR A 22 -7.20 -12.53 0.14
C THR A 22 -6.14 -11.87 -0.73
N VAL A 23 -6.46 -11.58 -2.00
CA VAL A 23 -5.53 -10.88 -2.91
C VAL A 23 -5.18 -9.49 -2.40
N ASN A 24 -6.15 -8.72 -1.87
CA ASN A 24 -5.88 -7.41 -1.29
C ASN A 24 -4.95 -7.51 -0.08
N ALA A 25 -5.20 -8.45 0.83
CA ALA A 25 -4.36 -8.64 2.01
C ALA A 25 -2.92 -8.95 1.62
N GLU A 26 -2.71 -9.84 0.66
CA GLU A 26 -1.37 -10.16 0.15
C GLU A 26 -0.70 -8.97 -0.55
N LEU A 27 -1.47 -8.19 -1.31
CA LEU A 27 -0.94 -6.99 -1.96
C LEU A 27 -0.48 -5.94 -0.92
N ILE A 28 -1.27 -5.73 0.13
CA ILE A 28 -0.91 -4.81 1.23
C ILE A 28 0.31 -5.34 2.01
N ASN A 29 0.41 -6.66 2.24
CA ASN A 29 1.60 -7.27 2.84
C ASN A 29 2.84 -7.07 1.98
N LEU A 30 2.73 -7.26 0.67
CA LEU A 30 3.84 -7.01 -0.25
C LEU A 30 4.32 -5.55 -0.16
N TYR A 31 3.39 -4.61 -0.17
CA TYR A 31 3.71 -3.18 -0.06
C TYR A 31 4.34 -2.82 1.30
N TRP A 32 3.87 -3.43 2.39
CA TRP A 32 4.51 -3.32 3.70
C TRP A 32 5.97 -3.78 3.65
N ASN A 33 6.21 -4.99 3.16
CA ASN A 33 7.53 -5.61 3.13
C ASN A 33 8.51 -4.85 2.24
N ILE A 34 8.05 -4.33 1.09
CA ILE A 34 8.86 -3.46 0.23
C ILE A 34 9.21 -2.16 0.97
N GLY A 35 8.23 -1.56 1.67
CA GLY A 35 8.47 -0.36 2.46
C GLY A 35 9.51 -0.55 3.56
N GLU A 36 9.41 -1.66 4.30
CA GLU A 36 10.39 -2.07 5.32
C GLU A 36 11.78 -2.26 4.72
N TYR A 37 11.87 -3.02 3.63
CA TYR A 37 13.13 -3.30 2.96
C TYR A 37 13.85 -2.02 2.54
N ILE A 38 13.13 -1.10 1.89
CA ILE A 38 13.68 0.18 1.44
C ILE A 38 14.11 1.05 2.61
N THR A 39 13.29 1.12 3.66
CA THR A 39 13.61 1.89 4.87
C THR A 39 14.92 1.41 5.47
N ASN A 40 15.06 0.10 5.68
CA ASN A 40 16.28 -0.49 6.23
C ASN A 40 17.52 -0.21 5.36
N LYS A 41 17.39 -0.28 4.03
CA LYS A 41 18.50 -0.01 3.10
C LYS A 41 18.95 1.46 3.11
N ILE A 42 18.01 2.39 3.27
CA ILE A 42 18.31 3.83 3.39
C ILE A 42 18.93 4.12 4.75
N GLU A 43 18.38 3.59 5.85
CA GLU A 43 18.92 3.77 7.21
C GLU A 43 20.36 3.25 7.34
N GLN A 44 20.68 2.16 6.64
CA GLN A 44 22.04 1.60 6.58
C GLN A 44 22.98 2.35 5.62
N SER A 45 22.53 3.45 5.02
CA SER A 45 23.28 4.23 4.00
C SER A 45 23.73 3.41 2.79
N GLU A 46 23.09 2.26 2.53
CA GLU A 46 23.37 1.44 1.35
C GLU A 46 22.68 2.02 0.11
N TRP A 47 21.50 2.63 0.29
CA TRP A 47 20.69 3.19 -0.79
C TRP A 47 20.53 4.69 -0.63
N GLY A 48 20.79 5.44 -1.72
CA GLY A 48 20.37 6.83 -1.87
C GLY A 48 19.02 6.93 -2.61
N ASP A 49 18.48 8.16 -2.69
CA ASP A 49 17.17 8.43 -3.31
C ASP A 49 17.07 7.98 -4.78
N SER A 50 18.19 7.97 -5.52
CA SER A 50 18.25 7.51 -6.91
C SER A 50 17.95 6.02 -7.07
N VAL A 51 18.24 5.21 -6.04
CA VAL A 51 18.10 3.74 -6.08
C VAL A 51 16.62 3.34 -6.15
N VAL A 52 15.70 4.12 -5.57
CA VAL A 52 14.26 3.87 -5.68
C VAL A 52 13.78 4.00 -7.13
N THR A 53 14.34 4.96 -7.88
CA THR A 53 14.01 5.16 -9.30
C THR A 53 14.56 4.02 -10.15
N GLU A 54 15.77 3.55 -9.84
CA GLU A 54 16.38 2.39 -10.50
C GLU A 54 15.58 1.11 -10.23
N LEU A 55 15.16 0.88 -8.99
CA LEU A 55 14.30 -0.24 -8.62
C LEU A 55 12.98 -0.24 -9.41
N ALA A 56 12.32 0.91 -9.52
CA ALA A 56 11.07 1.02 -10.29
C ALA A 56 11.26 0.65 -11.78
N LYS A 57 12.40 1.05 -12.38
CA LYS A 57 12.74 0.71 -13.77
C LYS A 57 13.10 -0.77 -13.91
N TYR A 58 13.82 -1.31 -12.94
CA TYR A 58 14.19 -2.72 -12.90
C TYR A 58 12.94 -3.61 -12.84
N ILE A 59 11.99 -3.32 -11.95
CA ILE A 59 10.73 -4.06 -11.82
C ILE A 59 9.96 -4.05 -13.14
N GLN A 60 9.83 -2.90 -13.81
CA GLN A 60 9.12 -2.82 -15.10
C GLN A 60 9.80 -3.63 -16.22
N THR A 61 11.12 -3.79 -16.13
CA THR A 61 11.90 -4.56 -17.11
C THR A 61 11.82 -6.06 -16.82
N ALA A 62 11.93 -6.45 -15.55
CA ALA A 62 11.90 -7.83 -15.10
C ALA A 62 10.48 -8.43 -15.14
N GLU A 63 9.45 -7.61 -14.88
CA GLU A 63 8.05 -7.99 -14.82
C GLU A 63 7.19 -7.09 -15.73
N PRO A 64 7.24 -7.28 -17.06
CA PRO A 64 6.51 -6.43 -18.01
C PRO A 64 5.00 -6.45 -17.78
N GLY A 65 4.38 -5.27 -17.74
CA GLY A 65 2.93 -5.12 -17.56
C GLY A 65 2.47 -5.12 -16.10
N MET A 66 3.38 -5.33 -15.14
CA MET A 66 3.06 -5.20 -13.73
C MET A 66 2.75 -3.75 -13.38
N LYS A 67 1.57 -3.52 -12.78
CA LYS A 67 1.11 -2.19 -12.34
C LYS A 67 1.34 -2.04 -10.85
N GLY A 68 1.43 -0.78 -10.40
CA GLY A 68 1.54 -0.47 -8.97
C GLY A 68 2.96 -0.18 -8.48
N PHE A 69 3.99 -0.38 -9.31
CA PHE A 69 5.40 -0.24 -8.94
C PHE A 69 6.11 0.93 -9.66
N SER A 70 5.42 2.05 -9.84
CA SER A 70 6.09 3.29 -10.23
C SER A 70 6.96 3.82 -9.09
N ASP A 71 7.94 4.65 -9.42
CA ASP A 71 8.77 5.41 -8.48
C ASP A 71 7.96 5.99 -7.30
N LYS A 72 6.89 6.74 -7.59
CA LYS A 72 6.01 7.36 -6.61
C LYS A 72 5.29 6.35 -5.73
N ASN A 73 4.93 5.19 -6.30
CA ASN A 73 4.26 4.16 -5.51
C ASN A 73 5.23 3.43 -4.60
N ILE A 74 6.47 3.20 -5.03
CA ILE A 74 7.49 2.62 -4.17
C ILE A 74 7.81 3.57 -3.00
N TRP A 75 7.90 4.87 -3.25
CA TRP A 75 8.01 5.86 -2.17
C TRP A 75 6.81 5.83 -1.20
N ARG A 76 5.59 5.63 -1.72
CA ARG A 76 4.40 5.44 -0.87
C ARG A 76 4.44 4.14 -0.07
N MET A 77 5.05 3.08 -0.59
CA MET A 77 5.25 1.83 0.17
C MET A 77 6.20 2.06 1.36
N LYS A 78 7.33 2.76 1.13
CA LYS A 78 8.24 3.20 2.20
C LYS A 78 7.49 4.01 3.27
N GLN A 79 6.78 5.06 2.84
CA GLN A 79 5.99 5.89 3.75
C GLN A 79 4.93 5.07 4.50
N PHE A 80 4.29 4.10 3.84
CA PHE A 80 3.28 3.25 4.46
C PHE A 80 3.87 2.44 5.60
N PHE A 81 5.03 1.83 5.41
CA PHE A 81 5.75 1.17 6.48
C PHE A 81 6.11 2.14 7.61
N GLU A 82 6.77 3.26 7.30
CA GLU A 82 7.24 4.22 8.32
C GLU A 82 6.11 4.82 9.15
N THR A 83 4.95 5.07 8.55
CA THR A 83 3.79 5.65 9.24
C THR A 83 3.19 4.68 10.26
N TYR A 84 3.26 3.37 9.99
CA TYR A 84 2.49 2.37 10.72
C TYR A 84 3.34 1.36 11.49
N LYS A 85 4.67 1.33 11.31
CA LYS A 85 5.58 0.37 11.97
C LYS A 85 5.45 0.37 13.50
N ASP A 86 5.18 1.54 14.09
CA ASP A 86 5.02 1.72 15.53
C ASP A 86 3.58 1.46 16.02
N PHE A 87 2.67 1.10 15.11
CA PHE A 87 1.24 0.87 15.38
C PHE A 87 0.79 -0.54 14.93
N PRO A 88 1.30 -1.62 15.56
CA PRO A 88 1.06 -2.99 15.10
C PRO A 88 -0.42 -3.39 15.07
N LYS A 89 -1.27 -2.79 15.91
CA LYS A 89 -2.73 -3.03 15.89
C LYS A 89 -3.40 -2.48 14.63
N LEU A 90 -2.88 -1.41 14.04
CA LEU A 90 -3.39 -0.84 12.80
C LEU A 90 -3.01 -1.70 11.59
N SER A 91 -1.84 -2.36 11.62
CA SER A 91 -1.37 -3.22 10.51
C SER A 91 -2.41 -4.27 10.05
N THR A 92 -3.17 -4.83 11.01
CA THR A 92 -4.23 -5.82 10.71
C THR A 92 -5.42 -5.17 10.01
N LEU A 93 -5.80 -3.96 10.41
CA LEU A 93 -6.91 -3.22 9.82
C LEU A 93 -6.59 -2.71 8.40
N LEU A 94 -5.31 -2.39 8.13
CA LEU A 94 -4.88 -1.88 6.83
C LEU A 94 -5.00 -2.93 5.71
N ARG A 95 -4.95 -4.23 6.06
CA ARG A 95 -5.16 -5.36 5.13
C ARG A 95 -6.61 -5.52 4.67
N GLU A 96 -7.56 -5.03 5.47
CA GLU A 96 -9.00 -5.10 5.18
C GLU A 96 -9.47 -3.98 4.25
N ILE A 97 -8.66 -2.93 4.07
CA ILE A 97 -8.97 -1.80 3.18
C ILE A 97 -8.09 -1.81 1.93
N SER A 98 -8.60 -1.23 0.84
CA SER A 98 -7.84 -1.21 -0.42
C SER A 98 -6.66 -0.26 -0.37
N TRP A 99 -5.66 -0.50 -1.21
CA TRP A 99 -4.50 0.39 -1.34
C TRP A 99 -4.89 1.85 -1.61
N SER A 100 -5.91 2.10 -2.45
CA SER A 100 -6.40 3.46 -2.70
C SER A 100 -6.94 4.14 -1.45
N HIS A 101 -7.59 3.40 -0.54
CA HIS A 101 -8.03 3.94 0.75
C HIS A 101 -6.83 4.26 1.65
N ASN A 102 -5.83 3.37 1.70
CA ASN A 102 -4.57 3.64 2.40
C ASN A 102 -3.91 4.93 1.89
N LEU A 103 -3.84 5.12 0.57
CA LEU A 103 -3.33 6.36 -0.06
C LEU A 103 -4.14 7.60 0.32
N ALA A 104 -5.46 7.49 0.41
CA ALA A 104 -6.32 8.59 0.80
C ALA A 104 -6.12 8.98 2.27
N ILE A 105 -5.78 8.04 3.15
CA ILE A 105 -5.41 8.32 4.54
C ILE A 105 -4.08 9.10 4.57
N PHE A 106 -3.06 8.63 3.86
CA PHE A 106 -1.76 9.33 3.77
C PHE A 106 -1.88 10.78 3.29
N SER A 107 -2.67 10.98 2.24
CA SER A 107 -2.85 12.29 1.64
C SER A 107 -3.47 13.29 2.62
N ARG A 108 -4.29 12.81 3.58
CA ARG A 108 -4.90 13.65 4.61
C ARG A 108 -3.99 13.86 5.82
N CYS A 109 -3.26 12.82 6.25
CA CYS A 109 -2.28 12.95 7.35
C CYS A 109 -1.18 13.96 7.02
N LYS A 110 -0.64 13.93 5.79
CA LYS A 110 0.40 14.87 5.36
C LYS A 110 -0.07 16.32 5.39
N LYS A 111 -1.31 16.58 4.98
CA LYS A 111 -1.90 17.92 5.02
C LYS A 111 -1.98 18.45 6.45
N VAL A 112 -2.39 17.61 7.42
CA VAL A 112 -2.49 18.01 8.83
C VAL A 112 -1.11 18.32 9.42
N GLU A 113 -0.08 17.56 9.06
CA GLU A 113 1.30 17.80 9.50
C GLU A 113 1.87 19.10 8.89
N GLU A 114 1.70 19.32 7.58
CA GLU A 114 2.13 20.54 6.88
C GLU A 114 1.44 21.80 7.42
N ASP A 115 0.14 21.71 7.73
CA ASP A 115 -0.65 22.80 8.33
C ASP A 115 -0.23 23.04 9.81
N GLY A 116 0.08 21.98 10.57
CA GLY A 116 0.55 22.07 11.96
C GLY A 116 1.94 22.70 12.11
N LEU A 117 2.86 22.42 11.18
CA LEU A 117 4.17 23.08 11.10
C LEU A 117 4.05 24.59 10.78
N HIS A 118 3.07 25.00 9.98
CA HIS A 118 2.82 26.42 9.70
C HIS A 118 2.30 27.18 10.93
N LEU A 119 1.53 26.52 11.81
CA LEU A 119 0.99 27.13 13.03
C LEU A 119 1.98 27.18 14.19
N ALA A 120 2.99 26.30 14.21
CA ALA A 120 4.05 26.30 15.23
C ALA A 120 5.21 27.26 14.91
N GLY A 121 5.22 27.86 13.72
CA GLY A 121 6.27 28.76 13.21
C GLY A 121 5.94 30.26 13.22
N THR A 122 4.82 30.66 13.83
CA THR A 122 4.39 32.08 14.02
C THR A 122 4.29 32.40 15.50
#